data_AF-H8ZQH0-F1
#
_entry.id   AF-H8ZQH0-F1
#
_cell.length_a   1.000
_cell.length_b   1.000
_cell.length_c   1.000
_cell.angle_alpha   90.00
_cell.angle_beta   90.00
_cell.angle_gamma   90.00
#
_symmetry.space_group_name_H-M   'P 1'
#
loop_
_entity.id
_entity.type
_entity.pdbx_description
1 polymer ?
#
loop_
_entity_poly.entity_id
_entity_poly.type
_entity_poly.pdbx_seq_one_letter_code
_entity_poly.pdbx_strand_id
1 'polypeptide(L)' 'GDQGPNNIPADIVFIVKDKPHPRFRRKGLNLIHTAKVPLGKALTGTMVDIHTLDERILHIPINDIVKPEYKKI' A
#
# COMPACT_ATOMS: atom_id res chain seq x y z
N GLY A 1 -33.68 2.37 -1.46
CA GLY A 1 -34.19 3.17 -0.35
C GLY A 1 -35.45 2.50 0.16
N ASP A 2 -35.88 2.81 1.37
CA ASP A 2 -37.08 2.16 1.92
C ASP A 2 -38.32 2.47 1.07
N GLN A 3 -39.15 1.45 0.84
CA GLN A 3 -40.35 1.54 0.00
C GLN A 3 -41.59 1.86 0.85
N GLY A 4 -42.48 2.71 0.33
CA GLY A 4 -43.76 3.03 0.92
C GLY A 4 -44.84 3.35 -0.13
N PRO A 5 -46.12 3.46 0.27
CA PRO A 5 -47.23 3.75 -0.65
C PRO A 5 -47.04 5.11 -1.35
N ASN A 6 -47.28 5.15 -2.66
CA ASN A 6 -47.14 6.35 -3.52
C ASN A 6 -45.75 7.02 -3.52
N ASN A 7 -44.70 6.30 -3.13
CA ASN A 7 -43.32 6.79 -3.19
C ASN A 7 -42.46 5.91 -4.10
N ILE A 8 -41.67 6.53 -4.97
CA ILE A 8 -40.64 5.83 -5.75
C ILE A 8 -39.42 5.66 -4.83
N PRO A 9 -38.95 4.43 -4.56
CA PRO A 9 -37.80 4.22 -3.69
C PRO A 9 -36.54 4.90 -4.21
N ALA A 10 -35.78 5.52 -3.30
CA ALA A 10 -34.51 6.14 -3.63
C ALA A 10 -33.41 5.11 -3.98
N ASP A 11 -32.39 5.52 -4.71
CA ASP A 11 -31.22 4.67 -4.99
C ASP A 11 -30.40 4.38 -3.73
N ILE A 12 -29.72 3.22 -3.73
CA ILE A 12 -28.72 2.87 -2.72
C ILE A 12 -27.34 3.06 -3.35
N VAL A 13 -26.61 4.07 -2.88
CA VAL A 13 -25.26 4.38 -3.37
C VAL A 13 -24.23 3.80 -2.41
N PHE A 14 -23.35 2.93 -2.92
CA PHE A 14 -22.21 2.44 -2.18
C PHE A 14 -20.96 3.26 -2.51
N ILE A 15 -20.28 3.73 -1.46
CA ILE A 15 -18.98 4.38 -1.58
C ILE A 15 -17.92 3.41 -1.07
N VAL A 16 -17.08 2.93 -1.98
CA VAL A 16 -15.94 2.09 -1.62
C VAL A 16 -14.86 2.96 -0.97
N LYS A 17 -14.36 2.53 0.18
CA LYS A 17 -13.23 3.14 0.86
C LYS A 17 -12.15 2.09 1.09
N ASP A 18 -10.90 2.50 0.91
CA ASP A 18 -9.76 1.64 1.22
C ASP A 18 -9.71 1.37 2.72
N LYS A 19 -9.63 0.10 3.11
CA LYS A 19 -9.32 -0.30 4.48
C LYS A 19 -7.80 -0.20 4.70
N PRO A 20 -7.34 0.26 5.88
CA PRO A 20 -5.92 0.21 6.21
C PRO A 20 -5.36 -1.20 6.01
N HIS A 21 -4.28 -1.31 5.24
CA HIS A 21 -3.59 -2.57 4.97
C HIS A 21 -2.27 -2.60 5.75
N PRO A 22 -1.90 -3.73 6.39
CA PRO A 22 -0.72 -3.79 7.26
C PRO A 22 0.60 -3.53 6.52
N ARG A 23 0.67 -3.87 5.23
CA ARG A 23 1.89 -3.76 4.42
C ARG A 23 1.93 -2.57 3.46
N PHE A 24 0.76 -2.02 3.09
CA PHE A 24 0.66 -1.10 1.95
C PHE A 24 -0.27 0.06 2.26
N ARG A 25 0.06 1.23 1.71
CA ARG A 25 -0.86 2.36 1.60
C ARG A 25 -1.05 2.69 0.13
N ARG A 26 -2.30 2.73 -0.33
CA ARG A 26 -2.62 3.14 -1.71
C ARG A 26 -2.45 4.65 -1.86
N LYS A 27 -1.84 5.08 -2.96
CA LYS A 27 -1.79 6.48 -3.40
C LYS A 27 -2.08 6.53 -4.91
N GLY A 28 -3.33 6.83 -5.25
CA GLY A 28 -3.81 6.77 -6.64
C GLY A 28 -3.76 5.34 -7.17
N LEU A 29 -2.93 5.11 -8.19
CA LEU A 29 -2.70 3.80 -8.81
C LEU A 29 -1.50 3.04 -8.22
N ASN A 30 -0.77 3.65 -7.28
CA ASN A 30 0.45 3.08 -6.72
C ASN A 30 0.23 2.52 -5.31
N LEU A 31 1.00 1.50 -4.95
CA LEU A 31 1.11 0.96 -3.60
C LEU A 31 2.42 1.44 -2.97
N ILE A 32 2.33 2.05 -1.78
CA ILE A 32 3.47 2.51 -1.01
C ILE A 32 3.74 1.51 0.11
N HIS A 33 4.96 0.97 0.14
CA HIS A 33 5.49 0.14 1.22
C HIS A 33 6.58 0.92 1.99
N THR A 34 6.59 0.81 3.32
CA THR A 34 7.63 1.40 4.17
C THR A 34 8.42 0.29 4.85
N ALA A 35 9.62 0.03 4.33
CA ALA A 35 10.55 -0.92 4.91
C ALA A 35 11.40 -0.24 5.99
N LYS A 36 11.53 -0.89 7.15
CA LYS A 36 12.48 -0.48 8.19
C LYS A 36 13.83 -1.15 7.90
N VAL A 37 14.85 -0.34 7.67
CA VAL A 37 16.21 -0.84 7.37
C VAL A 37 17.15 -0.45 8.52
N PRO A 38 17.86 -1.41 9.13
CA PRO A 38 18.89 -1.09 10.13
C PRO A 38 20.02 -0.25 9.53
N LEU A 39 20.61 0.67 10.31
CA LEU A 39 21.67 1.57 9.85
C LEU A 39 22.85 0.82 9.19
N GLY A 40 23.29 -0.30 9.78
CA GLY A 40 24.38 -1.09 9.19
C GLY A 40 24.06 -1.58 7.78
N LYS A 41 22.82 -2.01 7.53
CA LYS A 41 22.33 -2.44 6.21
C LYS A 41 22.08 -1.27 5.26
N ALA A 42 21.67 -0.12 5.79
CA ALA A 42 21.53 1.11 5.04
C ALA A 42 22.86 1.60 4.45
N LEU A 43 23.98 1.35 5.15
CA LEU A 43 25.33 1.78 4.72
C LEU A 43 26.10 0.73 3.91
N THR A 44 25.78 -0.56 4.06
CA THR A 44 26.50 -1.67 3.42
C THR A 44 25.74 -2.33 2.27
N GLY A 45 24.54 -1.83 1.95
CA GLY A 45 23.64 -2.43 0.97
C GLY A 45 22.76 -3.52 1.58
N THR A 46 21.58 -3.70 1.02
CA THR A 46 20.60 -4.68 1.52
C THR A 46 19.68 -5.18 0.41
N MET A 47 19.07 -6.33 0.64
CA MET A 47 17.91 -6.80 -0.12
C MET A 47 16.67 -6.61 0.74
N VAL A 48 15.61 -6.04 0.18
CA VAL A 48 14.32 -5.88 0.84
C VAL A 48 13.31 -6.79 0.19
N ASP A 49 12.74 -7.69 0.99
CA ASP A 49 11.71 -8.62 0.53
C ASP A 49 10.33 -8.00 0.72
N ILE A 50 9.56 -7.93 -0.38
CA ILE A 50 8.21 -7.38 -0.37
C ILE A 50 7.22 -8.48 -0.75
N HIS A 51 6.34 -8.82 0.19
CA HIS A 51 5.16 -9.65 -0.07
C HIS A 51 4.06 -8.79 -0.70
N THR A 52 3.78 -9.04 -1.98
CA THR A 52 2.78 -8.31 -2.77
C THR A 52 1.36 -8.73 -2.40
N LEU A 53 0.36 -8.02 -2.93
CA LEU A 53 -1.07 -8.31 -2.66
C LEU A 53 -1.52 -9.67 -3.21
N ASP A 54 -0.84 -10.18 -4.22
CA ASP A 54 -1.03 -11.50 -4.81
C ASP A 54 -0.06 -12.54 -4.23
N GLU A 55 0.53 -12.25 -3.07
CA GLU A 55 1.39 -13.15 -2.29
C GLU A 55 2.69 -13.62 -2.97
N ARG A 56 3.10 -12.95 -4.05
CA ARG A 56 4.46 -13.10 -4.58
C ARG A 56 5.46 -12.39 -3.69
N ILE A 57 6.71 -12.84 -3.74
CA ILE A 57 7.84 -12.19 -3.08
C ILE A 57 8.66 -11.47 -4.14
N LEU A 58 8.83 -10.16 -3.96
CA LEU A 58 9.74 -9.35 -4.75
C LEU A 58 11.00 -9.07 -3.94
N HIS A 59 12.16 -9.43 -4.49
CA HIS A 59 13.46 -9.15 -3.91
C HIS A 59 14.01 -7.84 -4.50
N ILE A 60 14.01 -6.76 -3.72
CA ILE A 60 14.48 -5.45 -4.18
C ILE A 60 15.90 -5.20 -3.66
N PRO A 61 16.94 -5.26 -4.52
CA PRO A 61 18.29 -4.91 -4.13
C PRO A 61 18.45 -3.39 -3.99
N ILE A 62 19.09 -2.98 -2.89
CA ILE A 62 19.48 -1.61 -2.61
C ILE A 62 21.00 -1.60 -2.45
N ASN A 63 21.68 -1.10 -3.47
CA ASN A 63 23.14 -1.06 -3.54
C ASN A 63 23.72 0.31 -3.13
N ASP A 64 22.86 1.32 -2.99
CA ASP A 64 23.26 2.67 -2.61
C ASP A 64 23.05 2.90 -1.10
N ILE A 65 23.70 3.94 -0.58
CA ILE A 65 23.49 4.38 0.81
C ILE A 65 22.05 4.87 0.99
N VAL A 66 21.32 4.24 1.91
CA VAL A 66 19.94 4.61 2.27
C VAL A 66 19.96 5.81 3.22
N LYS A 67 19.53 6.97 2.71
CA LYS A 67 19.31 8.18 3.51
C LYS A 67 17.90 8.24 4.10
N PRO A 68 17.66 9.05 5.14
CA PRO A 68 16.30 9.38 5.57
C PRO A 68 15.45 9.85 4.38
N GLU A 69 14.20 9.39 4.31
CA GLU A 69 13.26 9.66 3.20
C GLU A 69 13.65 9.09 1.83
N TYR A 70 14.67 8.23 1.76
CA TYR A 70 15.00 7.51 0.54
C TYR A 70 13.78 6.78 -0.06
N LYS A 71 13.63 6.87 -1.39
CA LYS A 71 12.60 6.19 -2.15
C LYS A 71 13.27 5.40 -3.27
N LYS A 72 12.96 4.11 -3.34
CA LYS A 72 13.23 3.28 -4.51
C LYS A 72 12.01 3.38 -5.43
N ILE A 73 12.22 3.77 -6.68
CA ILE A 73 11.21 3.83 -7.74
C ILE A 73 11.55 2.74 -8.75
#